data_AF-A0A7S1HLS5-F1
#
_entry.id   AF-A0A7S1HLS5-F1
#
_cell.length_a   1.000
_cell.length_b   1.000
_cell.length_c   1.000
_cell.angle_alpha   90.00
_cell.angle_beta   90.00
_cell.angle_gamma   90.00
#
_symmetry.space_group_name_H-M   'P 1'
#
loop_
_entity.id
_entity.type
_entity.pdbx_description
1 polymer ?
#
loop_
_entity_poly.entity_id
_entity_poly.type
_entity_poly.pdbx_seq_one_letter_code
_entity_poly.pdbx_strand_id
1 'polypeptide(L)'
;AALGRTNKTVLVRDKVLGPVYLATSVLIVLYIVYRIVFEKAYLDYEAVSGSVKLVLTGFSPGINMMREDYCHDMTCRLCDEHDVRYPNFDTREVLVTTYVREARQHRVCQRNATECPFKSPYQTVAWDDYLVAGIQHFSLNVEHSVQAPTFFFLTQNKRYRGSSRNMRGRLVSHKNGAVKVLKEFPANGEVDTVSIKEVLEAAGLDLDHVLPGHIRPIRMTGTIIECHIHYFNDYSFFAPANKIRYEYEFFAGGRTVESIDEPVHLGVAWRQPVDFEERMLLTRSGLKLVWTQDGALGKFSFSVLLLTLATGAVLFGVVRCVGDFAALNLMPRSHVYGEALLEDADSAGETKMVHTASSSRGGGDYGSLRGQSDGAESDP
;
A
#
# COMPACT_ATOMS: atom_id res chain seq x y z
N ALA A 1 36.03 -30.48 28.25
CA ALA A 1 34.90 -31.38 28.51
C ALA A 1 33.82 -30.60 29.27
N ALA A 2 32.80 -30.11 28.57
CA ALA A 2 31.66 -29.47 29.23
C ALA A 2 30.75 -30.59 29.76
N LEU A 3 30.82 -30.90 31.05
CA LEU A 3 29.80 -31.73 31.69
C LEU A 3 28.47 -30.97 31.59
N GLY A 4 27.55 -31.47 30.77
CA GLY A 4 26.22 -30.90 30.60
C GLY A 4 25.48 -30.91 31.93
N ARG A 5 25.26 -29.74 32.51
CA ARG A 5 24.37 -29.58 33.67
C ARG A 5 22.94 -29.81 33.18
N THR A 6 22.30 -30.86 33.67
CA THR A 6 20.87 -31.09 33.49
C THR A 6 20.15 -30.51 34.70
N ASN A 7 19.14 -29.68 34.46
CA ASN A 7 18.31 -29.17 35.56
C ASN A 7 17.50 -30.33 36.15
N LYS A 8 17.50 -30.44 37.48
CA LYS A 8 16.58 -31.33 38.20
C LYS A 8 15.15 -30.89 37.88
N THR A 9 14.25 -31.85 37.68
CA THR A 9 12.84 -31.58 37.37
C THR A 9 11.94 -32.40 38.28
N VAL A 10 10.95 -31.76 38.89
CA VAL A 10 9.91 -32.43 39.69
C VAL A 10 8.73 -32.79 38.79
N LEU A 11 8.37 -34.08 38.78
CA LEU A 11 7.22 -34.58 38.05
C LEU A 11 5.98 -34.59 38.95
N VAL A 12 5.07 -33.64 38.74
CA VAL A 12 3.79 -33.58 39.46
C VAL A 12 2.75 -34.42 38.73
N ARG A 13 2.21 -35.46 39.39
CA ARG A 13 1.12 -36.31 38.87
C ARG A 13 -0.20 -35.96 39.55
N ASP A 14 -0.80 -34.85 39.12
CA ASP A 14 -2.11 -34.42 39.61
C ASP A 14 -3.19 -34.52 38.53
N LYS A 15 -4.38 -35.02 38.90
CA LYS A 15 -5.50 -35.25 37.97
C LYS A 15 -6.17 -33.96 37.49
N VAL A 16 -6.02 -32.85 38.22
CA VAL A 16 -6.61 -31.54 37.90
C VAL A 16 -5.59 -30.65 37.18
N LEU A 17 -4.33 -30.65 37.63
CA LEU A 17 -3.28 -29.83 37.03
C LEU A 17 -2.89 -30.32 35.62
N GLY A 18 -2.91 -31.64 35.39
CA GLY A 18 -2.62 -32.24 34.09
C GLY A 18 -3.49 -31.69 32.95
N PRO A 19 -4.83 -31.69 33.08
CA PRO A 19 -5.74 -31.06 32.13
C PRO A 19 -5.46 -29.57 31.90
N VAL A 20 -5.13 -28.79 32.94
CA VAL A 20 -4.81 -27.35 32.79
C VAL A 20 -3.54 -27.15 31.96
N TYR A 21 -2.49 -27.92 32.24
CA TYR A 21 -1.25 -27.91 31.47
C TYR A 21 -1.49 -28.31 30.01
N LEU A 22 -2.26 -29.38 29.78
CA LEU A 22 -2.59 -29.87 28.45
C LEU A 22 -3.42 -28.85 27.66
N ALA A 23 -4.46 -28.26 28.27
CA ALA A 23 -5.31 -27.26 27.65
C ALA A 23 -4.50 -26.01 27.25
N THR A 24 -3.64 -25.52 28.14
CA THR A 24 -2.78 -24.36 27.86
C THR A 24 -1.78 -24.68 26.73
N SER A 25 -1.18 -25.87 26.74
CA SER A 25 -0.28 -26.32 25.68
C SER A 25 -0.99 -26.42 24.33
N VAL A 26 -2.21 -27.00 24.30
CA VAL A 26 -3.02 -27.12 23.08
C VAL A 26 -3.39 -25.74 22.54
N LEU A 27 -3.77 -24.78 23.40
CA LEU A 27 -4.06 -23.41 22.98
C LEU A 27 -2.84 -22.74 22.33
N ILE A 28 -1.64 -22.92 22.87
CA ILE A 28 -0.41 -22.38 22.29
C ILE A 28 -0.11 -23.04 20.94
N VAL A 29 -0.25 -24.36 20.82
CA VAL A 29 -0.09 -25.06 19.55
C VAL A 29 -1.08 -24.53 18.52
N LEU A 30 -2.36 -24.40 18.89
CA LEU A 30 -3.40 -23.86 18.00
C LEU A 30 -3.07 -22.42 17.59
N TYR A 31 -2.55 -21.59 18.49
CA TYR A 31 -2.09 -20.23 18.17
C TYR A 31 -0.92 -20.23 17.19
N ILE A 32 0.09 -21.08 17.38
CA ILE A 32 1.23 -21.18 16.46
C ILE A 32 0.76 -21.67 15.09
N VAL A 33 -0.09 -22.69 15.04
CA VAL A 33 -0.69 -23.19 13.79
C VAL A 33 -1.52 -22.09 13.13
N TYR A 34 -2.30 -21.32 13.91
CA TYR A 34 -3.05 -20.19 13.42
C TYR A 34 -2.14 -19.14 12.78
N ARG A 35 -1.07 -18.73 13.45
CA ARG A 35 -0.06 -17.79 12.94
C ARG A 35 0.60 -18.28 11.65
N ILE A 36 0.95 -19.57 11.58
CA ILE A 36 1.59 -20.14 10.41
C ILE A 36 0.60 -20.23 9.23
N VAL A 37 -0.64 -20.66 9.47
CA VAL A 37 -1.61 -20.93 8.40
C VAL A 37 -2.37 -19.69 7.94
N PHE A 38 -2.89 -18.88 8.88
CA PHE A 38 -3.74 -17.73 8.56
C PHE A 38 -2.93 -16.46 8.36
N GLU A 39 -1.95 -16.20 9.23
CA GLU A 39 -1.08 -15.03 9.08
C GLU A 39 0.13 -15.28 8.18
N LYS A 40 0.28 -16.51 7.67
CA LYS A 40 1.33 -16.90 6.72
C LYS A 40 2.72 -16.54 7.21
N ALA A 41 2.98 -16.75 8.50
CA ALA A 41 4.26 -16.47 9.18
C ALA A 41 5.46 -17.32 8.67
N TYR A 42 5.32 -17.97 7.52
CA TYR A 42 6.38 -18.63 6.76
C TYR A 42 6.79 -17.84 5.50
N LEU A 43 6.07 -16.75 5.19
CA LEU A 43 6.35 -15.85 4.08
C LEU A 43 7.14 -14.64 4.57
N ASP A 44 8.21 -14.35 3.84
CA ASP A 44 8.91 -13.07 3.87
C ASP A 44 8.27 -12.15 2.84
N TYR A 45 7.94 -10.91 3.22
CA TYR A 45 7.19 -9.97 2.40
C TYR A 45 8.08 -8.83 1.93
N GLU A 46 8.00 -8.50 0.65
CA GLU A 46 8.68 -7.36 0.06
C GLU A 46 7.67 -6.42 -0.60
N ALA A 47 7.79 -5.12 -0.32
CA ALA A 47 6.98 -4.10 -0.95
C ALA A 47 7.23 -4.06 -2.46
N VAL A 48 6.16 -3.84 -3.22
CA VAL A 48 6.24 -3.78 -4.68
C VAL A 48 6.74 -2.44 -5.20
N SER A 49 7.41 -2.46 -6.35
CA SER A 49 7.77 -1.28 -7.13
C SER A 49 7.39 -1.48 -8.58
N GLY A 50 6.91 -0.42 -9.23
CA GLY A 50 6.28 -0.53 -10.54
C GLY A 50 6.12 0.76 -11.31
N SER A 51 5.53 0.61 -12.49
CA SER A 51 5.09 1.70 -13.35
C SER A 51 3.64 1.52 -13.75
N VAL A 52 2.94 2.64 -13.96
CA VAL A 52 1.58 2.70 -14.50
C VAL A 52 1.62 3.64 -15.69
N LYS A 53 1.00 3.21 -16.77
CA LYS A 53 0.79 3.95 -18.01
C LYS A 53 -0.70 4.01 -18.28
N LEU A 54 -1.17 5.21 -18.58
CA LEU A 54 -2.59 5.50 -18.75
C LEU A 54 -2.84 5.99 -20.17
N VAL A 55 -3.78 5.33 -20.85
CA VAL A 55 -4.24 5.75 -22.17
C VAL A 55 -5.75 5.86 -22.14
N LEU A 56 -6.25 7.09 -22.21
CA LEU A 56 -7.67 7.33 -22.43
C LEU A 56 -7.99 6.96 -23.88
N THR A 57 -8.97 6.09 -24.06
CA THR A 57 -9.52 5.71 -25.36
C THR A 57 -11.02 5.89 -25.30
N GLY A 58 -11.59 6.52 -26.30
CA GLY A 58 -13.01 6.80 -26.32
C GLY A 58 -13.34 7.41 -27.64
N PHE A 59 -14.45 7.00 -28.21
CA PHE A 59 -14.90 7.52 -29.49
C PHE A 59 -16.29 8.09 -29.26
N SER A 60 -16.44 9.38 -29.53
CA SER A 60 -17.70 10.10 -29.44
C SER A 60 -18.76 9.82 -30.53
N PRO A 61 -18.54 9.05 -31.62
CA PRO A 61 -19.59 8.90 -32.63
C PRO A 61 -20.64 7.91 -32.17
N GLY A 62 -21.87 8.36 -32.36
CA GLY A 62 -23.06 7.70 -31.86
C GLY A 62 -23.53 8.24 -30.52
N ILE A 63 -22.73 9.06 -29.81
CA ILE A 63 -23.22 9.78 -28.65
C ILE A 63 -24.17 10.88 -29.15
N ASN A 64 -25.46 10.69 -28.87
CA ASN A 64 -26.46 11.70 -29.16
C ASN A 64 -26.47 12.71 -28.01
N MET A 65 -25.88 13.89 -28.22
CA MET A 65 -25.86 14.97 -27.22
C MET A 65 -27.25 15.31 -26.70
N MET A 66 -28.29 15.18 -27.53
CA MET A 66 -29.68 15.46 -27.16
C MET A 66 -30.28 14.42 -26.20
N ARG A 67 -29.59 13.30 -25.98
CA ARG A 67 -30.03 12.24 -25.06
C ARG A 67 -29.44 12.40 -23.65
N GLU A 68 -28.41 13.22 -23.50
CA GLU A 68 -27.75 13.45 -22.23
C GLU A 68 -28.48 14.56 -21.47
N ASP A 69 -29.16 14.21 -20.37
CA ASP A 69 -30.04 15.15 -19.65
C ASP A 69 -29.33 16.44 -19.20
N TYR A 70 -28.05 16.34 -18.80
CA TYR A 70 -27.25 17.50 -18.38
C TYR A 70 -26.88 18.48 -19.51
N CYS A 71 -27.05 18.08 -20.78
CA CYS A 71 -26.83 18.96 -21.92
C CYS A 71 -28.03 19.88 -22.22
N HIS A 72 -29.15 19.70 -21.53
CA HIS A 72 -30.29 20.62 -21.64
C HIS A 72 -30.07 21.94 -20.89
N ASP A 73 -29.39 21.88 -19.75
CA ASP A 73 -29.17 23.05 -18.89
C ASP A 73 -27.91 23.86 -19.27
N MET A 74 -26.96 23.24 -19.97
CA MET A 74 -25.69 23.85 -20.35
C MET A 74 -25.20 23.33 -21.71
N THR A 75 -24.50 24.20 -22.45
CA THR A 75 -23.91 23.86 -23.75
C THR A 75 -22.95 22.67 -23.61
N CYS A 76 -23.18 21.62 -24.38
CA CYS A 76 -22.27 20.49 -24.50
C CYS A 76 -21.47 20.57 -25.81
N ARG A 77 -20.19 20.16 -25.76
CA ARG A 77 -19.36 19.97 -26.95
C ARG A 77 -18.90 18.52 -27.05
N LEU A 78 -18.74 18.04 -28.29
CA LEU A 78 -18.06 16.78 -28.57
C LEU A 78 -16.57 17.02 -28.49
N CYS A 79 -15.89 16.23 -27.67
CA CYS A 79 -14.44 16.27 -27.48
C CYS A 79 -13.88 14.87 -27.78
N ASP A 80 -12.63 14.82 -28.24
CA ASP A 80 -11.89 13.57 -28.40
C ASP A 80 -11.04 13.24 -27.15
N GLU A 81 -10.29 12.14 -27.21
CA GLU A 81 -9.43 11.70 -26.12
C GLU A 81 -8.32 12.71 -25.76
N HIS A 82 -7.87 13.55 -26.71
CA HIS A 82 -6.81 14.53 -26.52
C HIS A 82 -7.33 15.86 -25.96
N ASP A 83 -8.57 16.20 -26.28
CA ASP A 83 -9.29 17.33 -25.70
C ASP A 83 -9.64 17.07 -24.23
N VAL A 84 -10.08 15.84 -23.93
CA VAL A 84 -10.56 15.46 -22.58
C VAL A 84 -9.41 15.23 -21.60
N ARG A 85 -8.32 14.62 -22.06
CA ARG A 85 -7.19 14.26 -21.21
C ARG A 85 -6.29 15.46 -20.92
N TYR A 86 -5.93 15.65 -19.66
CA TYR A 86 -4.83 16.53 -19.27
C TYR A 86 -3.99 15.93 -18.12
N PRO A 87 -2.65 15.98 -18.17
CA PRO A 87 -1.87 16.37 -19.33
C PRO A 87 -1.88 15.29 -20.43
N ASN A 88 -1.55 15.69 -21.65
CA ASN A 88 -1.45 14.79 -22.81
C ASN A 88 -0.14 13.97 -22.88
N PHE A 89 0.58 13.86 -21.76
CA PHE A 89 1.74 12.98 -21.63
C PHE A 89 1.50 11.90 -20.57
N ASP A 90 2.34 10.87 -20.60
CA ASP A 90 2.21 9.72 -19.71
C ASP A 90 2.62 10.09 -18.29
N THR A 91 1.69 9.94 -17.36
CA THR A 91 1.83 10.33 -15.95
C THR A 91 0.98 9.40 -15.10
N ARG A 92 1.30 9.34 -13.80
CA ARG A 92 0.48 8.62 -12.80
C ARG A 92 -0.79 9.39 -12.42
N GLU A 93 -0.92 10.63 -12.87
CA GLU A 93 -2.03 11.52 -12.54
C GLU A 93 -2.66 12.05 -13.83
N VAL A 94 -3.93 11.76 -14.05
CA VAL A 94 -4.65 12.25 -15.23
C VAL A 94 -5.93 12.95 -14.82
N LEU A 95 -6.11 14.17 -15.31
CA LEU A 95 -7.38 14.88 -15.30
C LEU A 95 -8.19 14.44 -16.53
N VAL A 96 -9.35 13.85 -16.27
CA VAL A 96 -10.38 13.58 -17.25
C VAL A 96 -11.37 14.74 -17.19
N THR A 97 -11.26 15.64 -18.16
CA THR A 97 -12.00 16.91 -18.19
C THR A 97 -13.49 16.66 -18.38
N THR A 98 -14.34 17.23 -17.52
CA THR A 98 -15.80 17.15 -17.62
C THR A 98 -16.44 18.51 -17.93
N TYR A 99 -15.78 19.59 -17.55
CA TYR A 99 -16.19 20.98 -17.76
C TYR A 99 -15.00 21.84 -18.17
N VAL A 100 -15.23 22.74 -19.12
CA VAL A 100 -14.22 23.69 -19.59
C VAL A 100 -14.82 25.09 -19.54
N ARG A 101 -14.05 26.04 -19.03
CA ARG A 101 -14.28 27.47 -19.20
C ARG A 101 -13.16 28.08 -20.02
N GLU A 102 -13.51 28.63 -21.17
CA GLU A 102 -12.62 29.33 -22.07
C GLU A 102 -12.68 30.83 -21.80
N ALA A 103 -11.55 31.45 -21.51
CA ALA A 103 -11.41 32.90 -21.44
C ALA A 103 -10.57 33.36 -22.62
N ARG A 104 -11.17 34.05 -23.61
CA ARG A 104 -10.39 34.72 -24.64
C ARG A 104 -9.81 35.99 -24.03
N GLN A 105 -8.50 36.08 -23.97
CA GLN A 105 -7.80 37.20 -23.36
C GLN A 105 -6.95 37.93 -24.39
N HIS A 106 -7.00 39.26 -24.34
CA HIS A 106 -6.15 40.13 -25.13
C HIS A 106 -5.10 40.78 -24.25
N ARG A 107 -3.91 40.97 -24.80
CA ARG A 107 -2.79 41.59 -24.11
C ARG A 107 -3.02 43.10 -24.01
N VAL A 108 -3.01 43.63 -22.81
CA VAL A 108 -3.21 45.07 -22.55
C VAL A 108 -1.92 45.79 -22.20
N CYS A 109 -0.88 45.05 -21.81
CA CYS A 109 0.43 45.61 -21.46
C CYS A 109 1.49 45.22 -22.49
N GLN A 110 2.29 46.20 -22.94
CA GLN A 110 3.38 45.95 -23.89
C GLN A 110 4.41 44.97 -23.32
N ARG A 111 5.10 44.22 -24.20
CA ARG A 111 6.10 43.22 -23.79
C ARG A 111 7.28 43.80 -23.03
N ASN A 112 7.68 44.99 -23.42
CA ASN A 112 8.82 45.70 -22.83
C ASN A 112 8.35 46.73 -21.79
N ALA A 113 7.07 46.74 -21.43
CA ALA A 113 6.59 47.61 -20.37
C ALA A 113 7.21 47.14 -19.04
N THR A 114 7.96 48.03 -18.40
CA THR A 114 8.49 47.81 -17.05
C THR A 114 7.39 47.83 -16.00
N GLU A 115 6.28 48.50 -16.31
CA GLU A 115 5.11 48.62 -15.45
C GLU A 115 3.83 48.31 -16.24
N CYS A 116 2.94 47.53 -15.64
CA CYS A 116 1.62 47.22 -16.19
C CYS A 116 0.58 47.79 -15.23
N PRO A 117 -0.28 48.74 -15.66
CA PRO A 117 -1.26 49.37 -14.78
C PRO A 117 -2.38 48.41 -14.33
N PHE A 118 -2.45 47.22 -14.94
CA PHE A 118 -3.43 46.19 -14.64
C PHE A 118 -2.83 45.07 -13.78
N LYS A 119 -3.68 44.38 -13.00
CA LYS A 119 -3.28 43.22 -12.17
C LYS A 119 -2.70 42.06 -13.00
N SER A 120 -3.05 41.99 -14.28
CA SER A 120 -2.58 40.98 -15.24
C SER A 120 -2.25 41.67 -16.57
N PRO A 121 -1.19 41.23 -17.28
CA PRO A 121 -0.86 41.76 -18.61
C PRO A 121 -1.89 41.38 -19.68
N TYR A 122 -2.84 40.49 -19.34
CA TYR A 122 -3.95 40.08 -20.19
C TYR A 122 -5.29 40.44 -19.54
N GLN A 123 -6.23 40.91 -20.35
CA GLN A 123 -7.61 41.18 -19.96
C GLN A 123 -8.54 40.22 -20.71
N THR A 124 -9.50 39.63 -19.99
CA THR A 124 -10.50 38.77 -20.63
C THR A 124 -11.48 39.61 -21.43
N VAL A 125 -11.64 39.25 -22.70
CA VAL A 125 -12.54 39.89 -23.68
C VAL A 125 -13.86 39.12 -23.77
N ALA A 126 -13.79 37.80 -23.74
CA ALA A 126 -14.96 36.93 -23.85
C ALA A 126 -14.79 35.68 -22.99
N TRP A 127 -15.92 35.14 -22.55
CA TRP A 127 -16.01 33.86 -21.86
C TRP A 127 -16.91 32.93 -22.65
N ASP A 128 -16.55 31.65 -22.67
CA ASP A 128 -17.43 30.57 -23.09
C ASP A 128 -17.26 29.41 -22.11
N ASP A 129 -18.34 28.68 -21.84
CA ASP A 129 -18.30 27.53 -20.97
C ASP A 129 -19.14 26.38 -21.52
N TYR A 130 -18.61 25.18 -21.38
CA TYR A 130 -19.25 23.99 -21.91
C TYR A 130 -18.90 22.73 -21.13
N LEU A 131 -19.81 21.77 -21.23
CA LEU A 131 -19.63 20.40 -20.72
C LEU A 131 -19.09 19.50 -21.82
N VAL A 132 -18.26 18.54 -21.41
CA VAL A 132 -17.84 17.45 -22.29
C VAL A 132 -18.96 16.42 -22.38
N ALA A 133 -19.50 16.24 -23.59
CA ALA A 133 -20.56 15.27 -23.83
C ALA A 133 -20.06 13.83 -23.66
N GLY A 134 -20.87 12.99 -23.01
CA GLY A 134 -20.67 11.54 -22.99
C GLY A 134 -19.44 11.06 -22.23
N ILE A 135 -18.92 11.83 -21.27
CA ILE A 135 -17.66 11.54 -20.57
C ILE A 135 -17.63 10.14 -19.91
N GLN A 136 -18.78 9.63 -19.50
CA GLN A 136 -18.93 8.30 -18.88
C GLN A 136 -18.64 7.14 -19.85
N HIS A 137 -18.69 7.38 -21.15
CA HIS A 137 -18.43 6.39 -22.20
C HIS A 137 -16.95 6.29 -22.60
N PHE A 138 -16.11 7.20 -22.12
CA PHE A 138 -14.67 7.06 -22.29
C PHE A 138 -14.17 5.85 -21.50
N SER A 139 -13.14 5.21 -22.03
CA SER A 139 -12.48 4.06 -21.45
C SER A 139 -11.02 4.38 -21.16
N LEU A 140 -10.55 3.91 -20.03
CA LEU A 140 -9.18 4.07 -19.59
C LEU A 140 -8.48 2.73 -19.73
N ASN A 141 -7.48 2.71 -20.60
CA ASN A 141 -6.58 1.59 -20.76
C ASN A 141 -5.44 1.74 -19.76
N VAL A 142 -5.38 0.81 -18.81
CA VAL A 142 -4.44 0.81 -17.70
C VAL A 142 -3.39 -0.27 -17.96
N GLU A 143 -2.19 0.16 -18.32
CA GLU A 143 -1.04 -0.73 -18.47
C GLU A 143 -0.12 -0.52 -17.28
N HIS A 144 0.07 -1.55 -16.47
CA HIS A 144 0.98 -1.45 -15.34
C HIS A 144 1.95 -2.62 -15.28
N SER A 145 3.09 -2.37 -14.65
CA SER A 145 4.09 -3.37 -14.34
C SER A 145 4.48 -3.28 -12.87
N VAL A 146 4.83 -4.42 -12.29
CA VAL A 146 5.15 -4.56 -10.88
C VAL A 146 6.27 -5.56 -10.69
N GLN A 147 7.14 -5.34 -9.72
CA GLN A 147 8.14 -6.30 -9.28
C GLN A 147 8.45 -6.14 -7.80
N ALA A 148 8.89 -7.23 -7.15
CA ALA A 148 9.58 -7.21 -5.86
C ALA A 148 11.09 -7.18 -6.13
N PRO A 149 11.77 -6.02 -6.04
CA PRO A 149 13.12 -5.84 -6.57
C PRO A 149 14.16 -6.84 -6.03
N THR A 150 14.23 -7.03 -4.72
CA THR A 150 15.20 -7.91 -4.06
C THR A 150 14.88 -9.38 -4.34
N PHE A 151 13.61 -9.80 -4.25
CA PHE A 151 13.20 -11.17 -4.56
C PHE A 151 13.46 -11.53 -6.02
N PHE A 152 13.16 -10.62 -6.95
CA PHE A 152 13.44 -10.81 -8.37
C PHE A 152 14.94 -10.83 -8.64
N PHE A 153 15.71 -9.89 -8.09
CA PHE A 153 17.16 -9.82 -8.29
C PHE A 153 17.86 -11.11 -7.82
N LEU A 154 17.54 -11.59 -6.62
CA LEU A 154 18.17 -12.77 -6.02
C LEU A 154 17.78 -14.09 -6.69
N THR A 155 16.54 -14.21 -7.19
CA THR A 155 16.02 -15.50 -7.69
C THR A 155 15.86 -15.55 -9.21
N GLN A 156 15.83 -14.40 -9.88
CA GLN A 156 15.47 -14.25 -11.30
C GLN A 156 14.13 -14.93 -11.67
N ASN A 157 13.26 -15.17 -10.68
CA ASN A 157 12.01 -15.89 -10.88
C ASN A 157 10.91 -14.93 -11.33
N LYS A 158 10.31 -15.21 -12.48
CA LYS A 158 9.20 -14.44 -13.07
C LYS A 158 7.97 -14.35 -12.16
N ARG A 159 7.84 -15.16 -11.10
CA ARG A 159 6.74 -15.01 -10.14
C ARG A 159 6.78 -13.71 -9.32
N TYR A 160 7.93 -13.04 -9.28
CA TYR A 160 8.14 -11.78 -8.55
C TYR A 160 8.12 -10.55 -9.45
N ARG A 161 7.69 -10.71 -10.70
CA ARG A 161 7.50 -9.63 -11.65
C ARG A 161 6.26 -9.91 -12.50
N GLY A 162 5.46 -8.89 -12.74
CA GLY A 162 4.26 -9.00 -13.55
C GLY A 162 4.00 -7.76 -14.37
N SER A 163 3.21 -7.94 -15.42
CA SER A 163 2.56 -6.86 -16.17
C SER A 163 1.06 -7.15 -16.18
N SER A 164 0.20 -6.13 -16.21
CA SER A 164 -1.26 -6.27 -16.23
C SER A 164 -1.71 -7.35 -17.21
N ARG A 165 -1.14 -7.34 -18.43
CA ARG A 165 -1.33 -8.34 -19.50
C ARG A 165 -1.18 -9.81 -19.08
N ASN A 166 -0.31 -10.09 -18.12
CA ASN A 166 0.06 -11.45 -17.69
C ASN A 166 -0.40 -11.79 -16.27
N MET A 167 -1.05 -10.86 -15.59
CA MET A 167 -1.58 -11.04 -14.23
C MET A 167 -3.10 -11.13 -14.30
N ARG A 168 -3.71 -11.76 -13.29
CA ARG A 168 -5.16 -11.74 -13.15
C ARG A 168 -5.55 -10.60 -12.23
N GLY A 169 -6.41 -9.72 -12.72
CA GLY A 169 -6.91 -8.56 -12.00
C GLY A 169 -8.39 -8.67 -11.68
N ARG A 170 -8.86 -7.82 -10.78
CA ARG A 170 -10.29 -7.52 -10.65
C ARG A 170 -10.51 -6.08 -10.22
N LEU A 171 -11.62 -5.51 -10.65
CA LEU A 171 -12.15 -4.22 -10.20
C LEU A 171 -13.11 -4.47 -9.05
N VAL A 172 -12.84 -3.87 -7.89
CA VAL A 172 -13.72 -4.01 -6.72
C VAL A 172 -14.28 -2.66 -6.29
N SER A 173 -15.45 -2.69 -5.66
CA SER A 173 -16.10 -1.53 -5.05
C SER A 173 -16.43 -1.85 -3.60
N HIS A 174 -16.05 -0.94 -2.71
CA HIS A 174 -16.31 -1.02 -1.27
C HIS A 174 -17.54 -0.19 -0.93
N LYS A 175 -18.73 -0.74 -1.15
CA LYS A 175 -20.00 -0.08 -0.77
C LYS A 175 -20.56 -0.71 0.49
N ASN A 176 -20.82 0.11 1.51
CA ASN A 176 -21.40 -0.31 2.79
C ASN A 176 -20.61 -1.42 3.50
N GLY A 177 -19.28 -1.42 3.38
CA GLY A 177 -18.40 -2.44 3.96
C GLY A 177 -18.43 -3.80 3.24
N ALA A 178 -19.21 -3.94 2.17
CA ALA A 178 -19.22 -5.12 1.32
C ALA A 178 -18.31 -4.91 0.10
N VAL A 179 -17.48 -5.91 -0.20
CA VAL A 179 -16.64 -5.93 -1.40
C VAL A 179 -17.45 -6.52 -2.55
N LYS A 180 -17.79 -5.69 -3.54
CA LYS A 180 -18.45 -6.13 -4.78
C LYS A 180 -17.44 -6.15 -5.92
N VAL A 181 -17.26 -7.31 -6.56
CA VAL A 181 -16.47 -7.41 -7.79
C VAL A 181 -17.31 -6.88 -8.95
N LEU A 182 -16.84 -5.82 -9.61
CA LEU A 182 -17.52 -5.21 -10.75
C LEU A 182 -17.06 -5.81 -12.08
N LYS A 183 -15.76 -6.13 -12.19
CA LYS A 183 -15.14 -6.62 -13.43
C LYS A 183 -13.93 -7.49 -13.13
N GLU A 184 -13.68 -8.51 -13.93
CA GLU A 184 -12.47 -9.33 -13.85
C GLU A 184 -11.58 -9.09 -15.08
N PHE A 185 -10.26 -9.10 -14.87
CA PHE A 185 -9.26 -8.92 -15.91
C PHE A 185 -8.45 -10.22 -16.07
N PRO A 186 -8.68 -10.98 -17.15
CA PRO A 186 -7.96 -12.23 -17.38
C PRO A 186 -6.51 -11.97 -17.81
N ALA A 187 -5.61 -12.91 -17.48
CA ALA A 187 -4.22 -12.89 -17.93
C ALA A 187 -4.10 -13.38 -19.39
N ASN A 188 -4.65 -12.62 -20.35
CA ASN A 188 -4.78 -12.99 -21.76
C ASN A 188 -3.86 -12.18 -22.71
N GLY A 189 -3.01 -11.31 -22.19
CA GLY A 189 -2.12 -10.46 -23.00
C GLY A 189 -2.70 -9.09 -23.36
N GLU A 190 -3.98 -8.84 -23.07
CA GLU A 190 -4.68 -7.59 -23.36
C GLU A 190 -4.44 -6.55 -22.26
N VAL A 191 -4.69 -5.28 -22.59
CA VAL A 191 -4.59 -4.17 -21.64
C VAL A 191 -5.92 -4.03 -20.90
N ASP A 192 -5.86 -3.79 -19.60
CA ASP A 192 -7.06 -3.60 -18.80
C ASP A 192 -7.79 -2.35 -19.26
N THR A 193 -9.05 -2.53 -19.63
CA THR A 193 -9.90 -1.44 -20.10
C THR A 193 -11.02 -1.20 -19.09
N VAL A 194 -11.07 0.00 -18.51
CA VAL A 194 -12.06 0.40 -17.50
C VAL A 194 -12.79 1.65 -17.97
N SER A 195 -14.12 1.61 -18.11
CA SER A 195 -14.88 2.80 -18.47
C SER A 195 -14.90 3.83 -17.33
N ILE A 196 -14.99 5.11 -17.67
CA ILE A 196 -15.15 6.18 -16.67
C ILE A 196 -16.43 5.94 -15.84
N LYS A 197 -17.48 5.37 -16.45
CA LYS A 197 -18.66 4.90 -15.72
C LYS A 197 -18.34 3.85 -14.65
N GLU A 198 -17.54 2.84 -14.99
CA GLU A 198 -17.11 1.80 -14.03
C GLU A 198 -16.24 2.40 -12.91
N VAL A 199 -15.36 3.36 -13.24
CA VAL A 199 -14.55 4.10 -12.25
C VAL A 199 -15.45 4.87 -11.27
N LEU A 200 -16.43 5.61 -11.78
CA LEU A 200 -17.41 6.34 -10.96
C LEU A 200 -18.26 5.40 -10.10
N GLU A 201 -18.75 4.29 -10.68
CA GLU A 201 -19.50 3.29 -9.91
C GLU A 201 -18.66 2.69 -8.80
N ALA A 202 -17.39 2.35 -9.08
CA ALA A 202 -16.44 1.80 -8.12
C ALA A 202 -16.18 2.77 -6.96
N ALA A 203 -15.95 4.05 -7.29
CA ALA A 203 -15.74 5.14 -6.34
C ALA A 203 -17.01 5.56 -5.57
N GLY A 204 -18.19 5.09 -5.99
CA GLY A 204 -19.46 5.51 -5.40
C GLY A 204 -19.80 6.97 -5.68
N LEU A 205 -19.35 7.50 -6.83
CA LEU A 205 -19.56 8.88 -7.24
C LEU A 205 -20.63 9.00 -8.31
N ASP A 206 -21.41 10.08 -8.22
CA ASP A 206 -22.33 10.53 -9.25
C ASP A 206 -21.92 11.94 -9.67
N LEU A 207 -21.66 12.14 -10.97
CA LEU A 207 -21.20 13.42 -11.52
C LEU A 207 -22.23 14.53 -11.33
N ASP A 208 -23.52 14.18 -11.28
CA ASP A 208 -24.61 15.16 -11.17
C ASP A 208 -24.94 15.49 -9.71
N HIS A 209 -24.28 14.82 -8.75
CA HIS A 209 -24.38 15.14 -7.34
C HIS A 209 -23.49 16.34 -6.95
N VAL A 210 -23.91 17.07 -5.91
CA VAL A 210 -23.18 18.22 -5.38
C VAL A 210 -22.35 17.78 -4.18
N LEU A 211 -21.05 18.07 -4.19
CA LEU A 211 -20.19 17.76 -3.04
C LEU A 211 -20.58 18.60 -1.81
N PRO A 212 -20.46 18.06 -0.58
CA PRO A 212 -20.75 18.82 0.63
C PRO A 212 -19.93 20.11 0.71
N GLY A 213 -20.61 21.25 0.81
CA GLY A 213 -19.99 22.58 0.87
C GLY A 213 -19.85 23.28 -0.49
N HIS A 214 -20.24 22.63 -1.59
CA HIS A 214 -20.29 23.21 -2.92
C HIS A 214 -21.73 23.46 -3.36
N ILE A 215 -21.90 24.33 -4.37
CA ILE A 215 -23.23 24.70 -4.93
C ILE A 215 -23.44 24.04 -6.29
N ARG A 216 -22.35 23.64 -6.96
CA ARG A 216 -22.35 23.09 -8.31
C ARG A 216 -22.08 21.58 -8.30
N PRO A 217 -22.58 20.84 -9.29
CA PRO A 217 -22.35 19.40 -9.38
C PRO A 217 -20.88 19.07 -9.64
N ILE A 218 -20.47 17.85 -9.27
CA ILE A 218 -19.10 17.33 -9.49
C ILE A 218 -18.68 17.48 -10.95
N ARG A 219 -19.62 17.33 -11.89
CA ARG A 219 -19.37 17.53 -13.32
C ARG A 219 -18.77 18.89 -13.66
N MET A 220 -19.11 19.94 -12.91
CA MET A 220 -18.60 21.30 -13.13
C MET A 220 -17.45 21.68 -12.22
N THR A 221 -17.38 21.11 -11.02
CA THR A 221 -16.33 21.43 -10.04
C THR A 221 -15.12 20.51 -10.15
N GLY A 222 -15.30 19.31 -10.68
CA GLY A 222 -14.33 18.24 -10.57
C GLY A 222 -14.22 17.66 -9.17
N THR A 223 -13.46 16.57 -9.08
CA THR A 223 -13.09 15.89 -7.84
C THR A 223 -11.82 15.07 -8.08
N ILE A 224 -11.13 14.74 -7.01
CA ILE A 224 -10.02 13.78 -7.04
C ILE A 224 -10.59 12.37 -6.84
N ILE A 225 -10.06 11.38 -7.55
CA ILE A 225 -10.31 9.96 -7.33
C ILE A 225 -8.94 9.30 -7.10
N GLU A 226 -8.77 8.72 -5.93
CA GLU A 226 -7.58 7.94 -5.58
C GLU A 226 -7.75 6.52 -6.12
N CYS A 227 -6.84 6.12 -7.00
CA CYS A 227 -6.88 4.85 -7.72
C CYS A 227 -5.77 3.95 -7.20
N HIS A 228 -6.13 2.93 -6.43
CA HIS A 228 -5.18 1.98 -5.85
C HIS A 228 -5.09 0.72 -6.69
N ILE A 229 -3.86 0.25 -6.91
CA ILE A 229 -3.57 -1.07 -7.48
C ILE A 229 -2.88 -1.90 -6.40
N HIS A 230 -3.65 -2.77 -5.74
CA HIS A 230 -3.15 -3.63 -4.66
C HIS A 230 -2.60 -4.93 -5.24
N TYR A 231 -1.30 -5.19 -5.07
CA TYR A 231 -0.64 -6.41 -5.54
C TYR A 231 -0.44 -7.43 -4.42
N PHE A 232 -0.73 -8.70 -4.71
CA PHE A 232 -0.52 -9.81 -3.77
C PHE A 232 -0.34 -11.15 -4.49
N ASN A 233 0.31 -12.11 -3.82
CA ASN A 233 0.54 -13.46 -4.33
C ASN A 233 0.36 -14.56 -3.27
N ASP A 234 -0.14 -14.18 -2.10
CA ASP A 234 -0.20 -15.01 -0.90
C ASP A 234 -1.58 -15.66 -0.72
N TYR A 235 -2.44 -15.63 -1.74
CA TYR A 235 -3.81 -16.16 -1.67
C TYR A 235 -3.93 -17.69 -1.57
N SER A 236 -2.81 -18.44 -1.57
CA SER A 236 -2.80 -19.89 -1.29
C SER A 236 -2.31 -20.16 0.13
N PHE A 237 -2.97 -21.12 0.78
CA PHE A 237 -2.57 -21.65 2.08
C PHE A 237 -1.24 -22.40 2.07
N PHE A 238 -0.80 -22.89 0.91
CA PHE A 238 0.41 -23.71 0.80
C PHE A 238 1.47 -23.03 -0.06
N ALA A 239 2.73 -23.20 0.35
CA ALA A 239 3.89 -22.84 -0.44
C ALA A 239 4.01 -23.74 -1.69
N PRO A 240 4.59 -23.25 -2.80
CA PRO A 240 5.16 -21.91 -3.00
C PRO A 240 4.09 -20.82 -3.20
N ALA A 241 4.49 -19.56 -2.96
CA ALA A 241 3.66 -18.41 -3.30
C ALA A 241 3.24 -18.43 -4.77
N ASN A 242 2.02 -18.00 -5.03
CA ASN A 242 1.36 -18.12 -6.32
C ASN A 242 1.83 -17.05 -7.33
N LYS A 243 1.24 -17.05 -8.53
CA LYS A 243 1.37 -15.93 -9.47
C LYS A 243 0.75 -14.66 -8.88
N ILE A 244 1.30 -13.51 -9.24
CA ILE A 244 0.80 -12.21 -8.78
C ILE A 244 -0.63 -11.99 -9.29
N ARG A 245 -1.49 -11.50 -8.41
CA ARG A 245 -2.81 -10.93 -8.71
C ARG A 245 -2.84 -9.48 -8.28
N TYR A 246 -3.80 -8.74 -8.80
CA TYR A 246 -4.02 -7.36 -8.40
C TYR A 246 -5.50 -7.00 -8.30
N GLU A 247 -5.78 -5.97 -7.52
CA GLU A 247 -7.10 -5.40 -7.33
C GLU A 247 -7.07 -3.91 -7.60
N TYR A 248 -8.01 -3.43 -8.41
CA TYR A 248 -8.27 -2.00 -8.56
C TYR A 248 -9.30 -1.55 -7.54
N GLU A 249 -8.95 -0.54 -6.76
CA GLU A 249 -9.84 0.14 -5.83
C GLU A 249 -9.87 1.63 -6.16
N PHE A 250 -11.05 2.21 -6.10
CA PHE A 250 -11.27 3.63 -6.39
C PHE A 250 -11.94 4.28 -5.20
N PHE A 251 -11.35 5.35 -4.68
CA PHE A 251 -11.88 6.13 -3.57
C PHE A 251 -12.12 7.56 -4.02
N ALA A 252 -13.26 8.13 -3.63
CA ALA A 252 -13.50 9.55 -3.81
C ALA A 252 -12.56 10.35 -2.88
N GLY A 253 -11.72 11.20 -3.48
CA GLY A 253 -10.81 12.10 -2.78
C GLY A 253 -11.57 13.24 -2.09
N GLY A 254 -12.16 12.94 -0.93
CA GLY A 254 -12.73 13.92 0.00
C GLY A 254 -13.67 14.96 -0.62
N ARG A 255 -13.63 16.19 -0.06
CA ARG A 255 -14.47 17.34 -0.47
C ARG A 255 -13.73 18.32 -1.37
N THR A 256 -12.65 17.87 -2.01
CA THR A 256 -11.77 18.73 -2.79
C THR A 256 -12.26 18.85 -4.23
N VAL A 257 -12.32 20.08 -4.70
CA VAL A 257 -12.62 20.47 -6.08
C VAL A 257 -11.30 20.59 -6.81
N GLU A 258 -11.24 20.07 -8.03
CA GLU A 258 -10.01 20.09 -8.83
C GLU A 258 -10.25 20.83 -10.15
N SER A 259 -9.42 21.85 -10.37
CA SER A 259 -9.42 22.62 -11.61
C SER A 259 -7.99 23.02 -11.98
N ILE A 260 -7.69 23.00 -13.28
CA ILE A 260 -6.39 23.36 -13.83
C ILE A 260 -6.56 24.51 -14.84
N ASP A 261 -5.72 25.53 -14.73
CA ASP A 261 -5.67 26.64 -15.68
C ASP A 261 -4.54 26.44 -16.71
N GLU A 262 -4.89 26.39 -17.99
CA GLU A 262 -3.98 26.18 -19.11
C GLU A 262 -4.03 27.39 -20.07
N PRO A 263 -2.95 28.16 -20.22
CA PRO A 263 -2.88 29.21 -21.23
C PRO A 263 -2.47 28.63 -22.60
N VAL A 264 -3.33 28.81 -23.60
CA VAL A 264 -3.09 28.49 -25.01
C VAL A 264 -2.88 29.79 -25.78
N HIS A 265 -1.67 30.02 -26.29
CA HIS A 265 -1.38 31.22 -27.07
C HIS A 265 -1.98 31.13 -28.48
N LEU A 266 -2.83 32.11 -28.83
CA LEU A 266 -3.49 32.18 -30.13
C LEU A 266 -2.59 32.99 -31.07
N GLY A 267 -1.89 32.32 -31.97
CA GLY A 267 -1.00 32.99 -32.94
C GLY A 267 -0.39 32.01 -33.94
N VAL A 268 -0.11 32.49 -35.15
CA VAL A 268 0.49 31.68 -36.22
C VAL A 268 1.94 31.35 -35.84
N ALA A 269 2.15 30.19 -35.25
CA ALA A 269 3.44 29.70 -34.72
C ALA A 269 4.57 29.56 -35.77
N TRP A 270 4.32 29.90 -37.04
CA TRP A 270 5.17 29.49 -38.16
C TRP A 270 5.98 30.60 -38.84
N ARG A 271 5.86 31.88 -38.45
CA ARG A 271 6.46 32.96 -39.27
C ARG A 271 7.30 34.05 -38.63
N GLN A 272 7.53 34.10 -37.31
CA GLN A 272 8.52 34.95 -36.63
C GLN A 272 8.33 34.83 -35.11
N PRO A 273 9.16 35.46 -34.24
CA PRO A 273 8.78 35.73 -32.85
C PRO A 273 7.58 36.70 -32.85
N VAL A 274 6.38 36.18 -33.12
CA VAL A 274 5.14 36.94 -33.13
C VAL A 274 4.77 37.20 -31.67
N ASP A 275 4.66 38.47 -31.31
CA ASP A 275 4.11 38.85 -30.02
C ASP A 275 2.68 38.30 -29.91
N PHE A 276 2.43 37.43 -28.93
CA PHE A 276 1.10 36.88 -28.70
C PHE A 276 0.22 37.97 -28.09
N GLU A 277 -0.47 38.72 -28.96
CA GLU A 277 -1.49 39.70 -28.56
C GLU A 277 -2.73 39.02 -27.99
N GLU A 278 -2.99 37.77 -28.37
CA GLU A 278 -4.14 37.00 -27.90
C GLU A 278 -3.72 35.65 -27.30
N ARG A 279 -4.44 35.25 -26.24
CA ARG A 279 -4.39 33.90 -25.69
C ARG A 279 -5.78 33.45 -25.28
N MET A 280 -5.97 32.14 -25.24
CA MET A 280 -7.12 31.49 -24.63
C MET A 280 -6.65 30.93 -23.29
N LEU A 281 -7.31 31.28 -22.19
CA LEU A 281 -7.09 30.66 -20.90
C LEU A 281 -8.18 29.59 -20.72
N LEU A 282 -7.78 28.33 -20.66
CA LEU A 282 -8.66 27.19 -20.45
C LEU A 282 -8.64 26.82 -18.97
N THR A 283 -9.75 27.00 -18.27
CA THR A 283 -9.95 26.43 -16.93
C THR A 283 -10.67 25.11 -17.08
N ARG A 284 -9.95 24.00 -16.88
CA ARG A 284 -10.46 22.63 -16.98
C ARG A 284 -10.82 22.11 -15.60
N SER A 285 -12.05 21.67 -15.41
CA SER A 285 -12.48 20.97 -14.20
C SER A 285 -12.91 19.55 -14.56
N GLY A 286 -12.64 18.59 -13.68
CA GLY A 286 -12.88 17.20 -14.02
C GLY A 286 -12.48 16.19 -12.96
N LEU A 287 -12.38 14.94 -13.38
CA LEU A 287 -11.99 13.82 -12.53
C LEU A 287 -10.47 13.69 -12.56
N LYS A 288 -9.80 14.05 -11.47
CA LYS A 288 -8.35 13.82 -11.34
C LYS A 288 -8.11 12.44 -10.75
N LEU A 289 -7.67 11.53 -11.59
CA LEU A 289 -7.34 10.15 -11.24
C LEU A 289 -5.87 10.11 -10.78
N VAL A 290 -5.64 9.78 -9.51
CA VAL A 290 -4.30 9.69 -8.92
C VAL A 290 -3.97 8.22 -8.66
N TRP A 291 -3.02 7.67 -9.40
CA TRP A 291 -2.71 6.24 -9.36
C TRP A 291 -1.58 5.92 -8.39
N THR A 292 -1.88 5.04 -7.43
CA THR A 292 -0.92 4.50 -6.46
C THR A 292 -0.82 2.99 -6.59
N GLN A 293 0.41 2.49 -6.60
CA GLN A 293 0.72 1.07 -6.58
C GLN A 293 1.14 0.69 -5.18
N ASP A 294 0.49 -0.32 -4.59
CA ASP A 294 0.77 -0.75 -3.24
C ASP A 294 0.56 -2.26 -3.06
N GLY A 295 0.86 -2.77 -1.88
CA GLY A 295 0.88 -4.20 -1.59
C GLY A 295 2.29 -4.79 -1.52
N ALA A 296 2.35 -6.09 -1.25
CA ALA A 296 3.58 -6.81 -1.01
C ALA A 296 3.49 -8.21 -1.61
N LEU A 297 4.64 -8.70 -2.09
CA LEU A 297 4.76 -10.08 -2.56
C LEU A 297 5.41 -10.92 -1.47
N GLY A 298 4.83 -12.07 -1.17
CA GLY A 298 5.36 -13.07 -0.26
C GLY A 298 6.31 -14.05 -0.95
N LYS A 299 7.39 -14.40 -0.28
CA LYS A 299 8.33 -15.47 -0.64
C LYS A 299 8.46 -16.43 0.53
N PHE A 300 8.36 -17.73 0.28
CA PHE A 300 8.67 -18.72 1.32
C PHE A 300 10.09 -18.52 1.83
N SER A 301 10.22 -18.38 3.15
CA SER A 301 11.49 -18.19 3.83
C SER A 301 11.60 -19.13 5.02
N PHE A 302 12.50 -20.11 4.92
CA PHE A 302 12.72 -21.08 5.98
C PHE A 302 13.22 -20.41 7.28
N SER A 303 13.98 -19.32 7.17
CA SER A 303 14.44 -18.56 8.34
C SER A 303 13.27 -17.90 9.08
N VAL A 304 12.30 -17.33 8.36
CA VAL A 304 11.10 -16.72 8.97
C VAL A 304 10.22 -17.79 9.63
N LEU A 305 10.05 -18.94 8.98
CA LEU A 305 9.36 -20.09 9.58
C LEU A 305 10.07 -20.57 10.86
N LEU A 306 11.39 -20.73 10.83
CA LEU A 306 12.17 -21.17 11.98
C LEU A 306 12.09 -20.16 13.13
N LEU A 307 12.14 -18.86 12.84
CA LEU A 307 11.97 -17.80 13.83
C LEU A 307 10.57 -17.84 14.45
N THR A 308 9.53 -18.09 13.64
CA THR A 308 8.16 -18.26 14.14
C THR A 308 8.03 -19.50 15.02
N LEU A 309 8.67 -20.62 14.67
CA LEU A 309 8.70 -21.82 15.52
C LEU A 309 9.50 -21.60 16.81
N ALA A 310 10.61 -20.86 16.75
CA ALA A 310 11.43 -20.53 17.91
C ALA A 310 10.69 -19.62 18.89
N THR A 311 9.99 -18.59 18.40
CA THR A 311 9.13 -17.74 19.23
C THR A 311 7.95 -18.53 19.81
N GLY A 312 7.39 -19.47 19.04
CA GLY A 312 6.44 -20.46 19.53
C GLY A 312 6.99 -21.34 20.66
N ALA A 313 8.23 -21.82 20.54
CA ALA A 313 8.89 -22.62 21.58
C ALA A 313 9.14 -21.81 22.87
N VAL A 314 9.47 -20.51 22.75
CA VAL A 314 9.58 -19.62 23.91
C VAL A 314 8.23 -19.43 24.61
N LEU A 315 7.13 -19.33 23.84
CA LEU A 315 5.77 -19.25 24.41
C LEU A 315 5.41 -20.48 25.25
N PHE A 316 5.96 -21.67 24.96
CA PHE A 316 5.77 -22.83 25.85
C PHE A 316 6.32 -22.63 27.26
N GLY A 317 7.29 -21.73 27.45
CA GLY A 317 7.73 -21.32 28.80
C GLY A 317 6.59 -20.73 29.63
N VAL A 318 5.62 -20.06 28.99
CA VAL A 318 4.44 -19.52 29.66
C VAL A 318 3.54 -20.62 30.22
N VAL A 319 3.48 -21.79 29.57
CA VAL A 319 2.73 -22.95 30.09
C VAL A 319 3.22 -23.32 31.48
N ARG A 320 4.54 -23.30 31.69
CA ARG A 320 5.13 -23.56 32.99
C ARG A 320 4.72 -22.49 34.00
N CYS A 321 4.83 -21.21 33.66
CA CYS A 321 4.42 -20.13 34.56
C CYS A 321 2.94 -20.23 34.96
N VAL A 322 2.05 -20.54 34.01
CA VAL A 322 0.62 -20.73 34.27
C VAL A 322 0.39 -21.97 35.13
N GLY A 323 1.10 -23.07 34.85
CA GLY A 323 1.05 -24.29 35.64
C GLY A 323 1.50 -24.09 37.08
N ASP A 324 2.63 -23.41 37.28
CA ASP A 324 3.18 -23.09 38.60
C ASP A 324 2.24 -22.14 39.35
N PHE A 325 1.71 -21.11 38.68
CA PHE A 325 0.71 -20.22 39.27
C PHE A 325 -0.55 -20.97 39.70
N ALA A 326 -1.08 -21.86 38.86
CA ALA A 326 -2.25 -22.68 39.17
C ALA A 326 -1.98 -23.65 40.33
N ALA A 327 -0.81 -24.30 40.34
CA ALA A 327 -0.40 -25.21 41.40
C ALA A 327 -0.29 -24.49 42.76
N LEU A 328 0.32 -23.30 42.78
CA LEU A 328 0.57 -22.54 44.02
C LEU A 328 -0.66 -21.77 44.52
N ASN A 329 -1.55 -21.31 43.64
CA ASN A 329 -2.64 -20.40 44.04
C ASN A 329 -4.05 -21.00 43.93
N LEU A 330 -4.28 -21.95 43.01
CA LEU A 330 -5.62 -22.47 42.74
C LEU A 330 -5.88 -23.86 43.32
N MET A 331 -4.82 -24.67 43.50
CA MET A 331 -4.98 -26.04 43.94
C MET A 331 -5.17 -26.14 45.47
N PRO A 332 -6.05 -27.03 45.98
CA PRO A 332 -6.30 -27.17 47.41
C PRO A 332 -5.06 -27.58 48.24
N ARG A 333 -4.07 -28.17 47.58
CA ARG A 333 -2.80 -28.62 48.20
C ARG A 333 -1.62 -27.72 47.81
N SER A 334 -1.86 -26.42 47.62
CA SER A 334 -0.85 -25.41 47.27
C SER A 334 0.44 -25.51 48.10
N HIS A 335 0.33 -25.75 49.41
CA HIS A 335 1.47 -25.89 50.31
C HIS A 335 2.42 -27.03 49.90
N VAL A 336 1.91 -28.19 49.49
CA VAL A 336 2.73 -29.34 49.08
C VAL A 336 3.52 -29.02 47.80
N TYR A 337 2.88 -28.33 46.84
CA TYR A 337 3.59 -27.90 45.63
C TYR A 337 4.62 -26.82 45.95
N GLY A 338 4.33 -25.94 46.90
CA GLY A 338 5.26 -24.92 47.38
C GLY A 338 6.52 -25.52 48.01
N GLU A 339 6.37 -26.51 48.90
CA GLU A 339 7.50 -27.22 49.51
C GLU A 339 8.35 -27.95 48.47
N ALA A 340 7.72 -28.68 47.53
CA ALA A 340 8.43 -29.38 46.47
C ALA A 340 9.18 -28.43 45.52
N LEU A 341 8.66 -27.23 45.29
CA LEU A 341 9.30 -26.20 44.46
C LEU A 341 10.48 -25.52 45.20
N LEU A 342 10.36 -25.33 46.52
CA LEU A 342 11.40 -24.75 47.37
C LEU A 342 12.59 -25.72 47.55
N GLU A 343 12.33 -27.01 47.77
CA GLU A 343 13.38 -28.04 47.90
C GLU A 343 14.26 -28.12 46.65
N ASP A 344 13.67 -27.89 45.47
CA ASP A 344 14.39 -27.78 44.21
C ASP A 344 15.22 -26.49 44.09
N ALA A 345 14.80 -25.38 44.71
CA ALA A 345 15.55 -24.13 44.71
C ALA A 345 16.80 -24.20 45.60
N ASP A 346 16.68 -24.79 46.80
CA ASP A 346 17.78 -24.91 47.76
C ASP A 346 18.89 -25.85 47.25
N SER A 347 18.51 -26.97 46.63
CA SER A 347 19.46 -27.92 46.05
C SER A 347 20.19 -27.39 44.80
N ALA A 348 19.62 -26.39 44.11
CA ALA A 348 20.30 -25.67 43.02
C ALA A 348 21.33 -24.63 43.53
N GLY A 349 21.14 -24.10 44.74
CA GLY A 349 22.08 -23.15 45.38
C GLY A 349 23.33 -23.83 45.95
N GLU A 350 23.20 -25.06 46.44
CA GLU A 350 24.28 -25.78 47.13
C GLU A 350 25.42 -26.27 46.21
N THR A 351 25.21 -26.35 44.89
CA THR A 351 26.26 -26.81 43.96
C THR A 351 27.36 -25.77 43.68
N LYS A 352 27.38 -24.62 44.39
CA LYS A 352 28.39 -23.56 44.21
C LYS A 352 29.33 -23.32 45.39
N MET A 353 29.24 -24.03 46.53
CA MET A 353 30.06 -23.69 47.71
C MET A 353 31.08 -24.75 48.17
N VAL A 354 31.24 -25.89 47.49
CA VAL A 354 32.21 -26.91 47.91
C VAL A 354 33.23 -27.17 46.81
N HIS A 355 34.24 -26.28 46.73
CA HIS A 355 35.65 -26.59 46.44
C HIS A 355 36.40 -25.32 46.06
N THR A 356 36.99 -24.63 47.04
CA THR A 356 38.41 -24.22 47.01
C THR A 356 38.81 -23.59 48.35
N ALA A 357 39.27 -24.43 49.27
CA ALA A 357 40.10 -24.01 50.39
C ALA A 357 41.17 -25.10 50.66
N SER A 358 42.26 -25.05 49.89
CA SER A 358 43.57 -25.63 50.24
C SER A 358 44.63 -24.93 49.38
N SER A 359 45.35 -23.97 49.94
CA SER A 359 46.69 -24.17 50.52
C SER A 359 47.82 -24.38 49.48
N SER A 360 48.51 -23.27 49.22
CA SER A 360 49.97 -23.09 49.29
C SER A 360 50.94 -23.67 48.23
N ARG A 361 51.78 -22.71 47.76
CA ARG A 361 53.26 -22.73 47.56
C ARG A 361 53.87 -23.29 46.28
N GLY A 362 54.76 -22.46 45.74
CA GLY A 362 55.72 -22.69 44.64
C GLY A 362 55.32 -21.85 43.43
N GLY A 363 55.96 -20.74 43.06
CA GLY A 363 57.39 -20.44 43.06
C GLY A 363 57.85 -20.40 41.60
N GLY A 364 58.36 -19.25 41.14
CA GLY A 364 59.18 -19.16 39.92
C GLY A 364 58.64 -18.33 38.75
N ASP A 365 59.32 -17.21 38.56
CA ASP A 365 59.88 -16.72 37.28
C ASP A 365 59.07 -15.97 36.21
N TYR A 366 59.54 -14.72 36.02
CA TYR A 366 59.80 -13.92 34.81
C TYR A 366 58.94 -14.09 33.55
N GLY A 367 58.40 -12.96 33.09
CA GLY A 367 57.90 -12.81 31.73
C GLY A 367 57.38 -11.41 31.42
N SER A 368 58.31 -10.51 31.09
CA SER A 368 58.09 -9.20 30.47
C SER A 368 57.29 -9.27 29.16
N LEU A 369 56.54 -8.20 28.85
CA LEU A 369 56.25 -7.54 27.55
C LEU A 369 54.79 -7.08 27.52
N ARG A 370 54.46 -5.78 27.63
CA ARG A 370 54.60 -4.66 26.66
C ARG A 370 53.55 -4.73 25.53
N GLY A 371 52.74 -3.67 25.46
CA GLY A 371 51.95 -3.25 24.28
C GLY A 371 50.46 -3.64 24.35
N GLN A 372 49.49 -2.88 23.85
CA GLN A 372 49.54 -1.66 23.06
C GLN A 372 48.09 -1.11 22.91
N SER A 373 47.97 0.20 23.12
CA SER A 373 46.99 1.19 22.65
C SER A 373 45.71 0.79 21.91
N ASP A 374 44.62 1.45 22.31
CA ASP A 374 43.71 2.32 21.52
C ASP A 374 43.47 2.02 20.04
N GLY A 375 42.19 1.97 19.68
CA GLY A 375 41.70 2.07 18.31
C GLY A 375 40.22 2.39 18.29
N ALA A 376 39.89 3.67 18.37
CA ALA A 376 38.62 4.22 17.93
C ALA A 376 38.54 4.11 16.40
N GLU A 377 37.37 3.77 15.86
CA GLU A 377 37.10 3.93 14.43
C GLU A 377 35.69 4.45 14.21
N SER A 378 35.68 5.64 13.61
CA SER A 378 34.57 6.46 13.17
C SER A 378 34.40 6.33 11.66
N ASP A 379 33.13 6.29 11.23
CA ASP A 379 32.59 6.80 9.95
C ASP A 379 32.97 6.10 8.63
N PRO A 380 32.21 6.32 7.54
CA PRO A 380 31.06 7.21 7.35
C PRO A 380 29.69 6.55 7.06
#